data_AF-B9M9I7-F1
#
_entry.id   AF-B9M9I7-F1
#
_cell.length_a   1.000
_cell.length_b   1.000
_cell.length_c   1.000
_cell.angle_alpha   90.00
_cell.angle_beta   90.00
_cell.angle_gamma   90.00
#
_symmetry.space_group_name_H-M   'P 1'
#
loop_
_entity.id
_entity.type
_entity.pdbx_description
1 polymer ?
#
loop_
_entity_poly.entity_id
_entity_poly.type
_entity_poly.pdbx_seq_one_letter_code
_entity_poly.pdbx_strand_id
1 'polypeptide(L)'
;MGLITRSSFQLSLIVLLMIPMPALAISAITCHCFTDRSYDPARPTVADPYLLATTQNSFFAAAFGVDKKTIVMKKQKGTSADDLWIAYWLGARSGADPGNLLQERKVKGSWRLAATALNISEKSLGSRVDEALKANAPDERLARMVVDDLLLRFRFYDEPELAALRKAGAGNQELVLSGLIAAKTHQSPMQLYRDVKKAATSWGALLQQAKIDNSEIPSEVTALVMATNGSRAKKE
;
A
#
# COMPACT_ATOMS: atom_id res chain seq x y z
N MET A 1 -43.42 39.65 22.28
CA MET A 1 -42.87 38.27 22.31
C MET A 1 -42.05 38.00 21.05
N GLY A 2 -40.81 38.51 20.95
CA GLY A 2 -40.02 38.36 19.71
C GLY A 2 -38.50 38.49 19.84
N LEU A 3 -37.95 38.55 21.06
CA LEU A 3 -36.52 38.78 21.30
C LEU A 3 -35.75 37.57 21.84
N ILE A 4 -36.43 36.47 22.18
CA ILE A 4 -35.80 35.32 22.86
C ILE A 4 -35.27 34.27 21.84
N THR A 5 -35.73 34.26 20.60
CA THR A 5 -35.37 33.23 19.61
C THR A 5 -34.03 33.45 18.90
N ARG A 6 -33.49 34.68 18.91
CA ARG A 6 -32.24 35.01 18.20
C ARG A 6 -30.97 34.61 18.97
N SER A 7 -31.03 34.63 20.30
CA SER A 7 -29.88 34.33 21.17
C SER A 7 -29.58 32.83 21.26
N SER A 8 -30.63 31.98 21.26
CA SER A 8 -30.48 30.51 21.32
C SER A 8 -29.86 29.92 20.05
N PHE A 9 -30.04 30.56 18.89
CA PHE A 9 -29.47 30.10 17.62
C PHE A 9 -27.96 30.36 17.53
N GLN A 10 -27.47 31.47 18.10
CA GLN A 10 -26.03 31.79 18.12
C GLN A 10 -25.25 30.90 19.09
N LEU A 11 -25.83 30.56 20.26
CA LEU A 11 -25.18 29.65 21.20
C LEU A 11 -25.03 28.24 20.62
N SER A 12 -26.04 27.76 19.88
CA SER A 12 -26.02 26.44 19.24
C SER A 12 -24.95 26.33 18.14
N LEU A 13 -24.70 27.41 17.40
CA LEU A 13 -23.69 27.45 16.33
C LEU A 13 -22.25 27.46 16.90
N ILE A 14 -22.02 28.11 18.05
CA ILE A 14 -20.71 28.15 18.71
C ILE A 14 -20.36 26.77 19.29
N VAL A 15 -21.32 26.04 19.85
CA VAL A 15 -21.10 24.67 20.36
C VAL A 15 -20.79 23.69 19.23
N LEU A 16 -21.39 23.85 18.04
CA LEU A 16 -21.12 22.98 16.89
C LEU A 16 -19.71 23.17 16.30
N LEU A 17 -19.14 24.39 16.39
CA LEU A 17 -17.79 24.71 15.92
C LEU A 17 -16.67 24.25 16.89
N MET A 18 -17.04 23.90 18.13
CA MET A 18 -16.11 23.36 19.14
C MET A 18 -15.97 21.84 19.07
N ILE A 19 -16.65 21.15 18.14
CA ILE A 19 -16.46 19.72 17.96
C ILE A 19 -15.08 19.53 17.31
N PRO A 20 -14.08 18.97 18.04
CA PRO A 20 -12.78 18.69 17.44
C PRO A 20 -13.00 17.74 16.28
N MET A 21 -12.78 18.21 15.06
CA MET A 21 -12.71 17.31 13.92
C MET A 21 -11.54 16.37 14.19
N PRO A 22 -11.73 15.04 14.15
CA PRO A 22 -10.63 14.13 14.22
C PRO A 22 -9.73 14.44 13.03
N ALA A 23 -8.57 15.03 13.29
CA ALA A 23 -7.50 15.06 12.33
C ALA A 23 -7.16 13.59 12.07
N LEU A 24 -7.62 13.07 10.93
CA LEU A 24 -7.18 11.78 10.43
C LEU A 24 -5.68 11.93 10.21
N ALA A 25 -4.90 11.57 11.23
CA ALA A 25 -3.47 11.56 11.17
C ALA A 25 -3.10 10.64 10.01
N ILE A 26 -2.58 11.24 8.94
CA ILE A 26 -1.94 10.51 7.84
C ILE A 26 -0.91 9.63 8.52
N SER A 27 -1.09 8.32 8.39
CA SER A 27 -0.34 7.37 9.18
C SER A 27 1.17 7.63 9.05
N ALA A 28 1.82 7.87 10.20
CA ALA A 28 3.28 8.06 10.31
C ALA A 28 4.09 6.84 9.79
N ILE A 29 3.40 5.76 9.42
CA ILE A 29 3.90 4.58 8.73
C ILE A 29 4.61 4.91 7.39
N THR A 30 4.46 6.13 6.86
CA THR A 30 5.02 6.47 5.54
C THR A 30 6.40 7.15 5.54
N CYS A 31 6.92 7.70 6.66
CA CYS A 31 8.16 8.52 6.62
C CYS A 31 9.05 8.58 7.91
N HIS A 32 10.20 7.89 7.85
CA HIS A 32 11.61 8.24 8.26
C HIS A 32 12.14 8.27 9.69
N CYS A 33 11.36 8.12 10.74
CA CYS A 33 11.93 7.98 12.09
C CYS A 33 11.37 6.75 12.81
N PHE A 34 11.49 5.58 12.19
CA PHE A 34 11.31 4.35 12.95
C PHE A 34 12.47 4.23 13.94
N THR A 35 12.18 4.49 15.21
CA THR A 35 13.10 4.25 16.33
C THR A 35 13.29 2.76 16.52
N ASP A 36 12.17 2.01 16.54
CA ASP A 36 12.18 0.56 16.67
C ASP A 36 12.24 -0.10 15.29
N ARG A 37 13.41 -0.67 14.97
CA ARG A 37 13.69 -1.32 13.68
C ARG A 37 13.98 -2.82 13.80
N SER A 38 13.95 -3.34 15.02
CA SER A 38 14.26 -4.73 15.34
C SER A 38 13.16 -5.29 16.21
N TYR A 39 12.82 -6.55 15.99
CA TYR A 39 11.86 -7.24 16.83
C TYR A 39 12.41 -7.35 18.26
N ASP A 40 11.57 -7.01 19.23
CA ASP A 40 11.85 -7.14 20.66
C ASP A 40 10.73 -8.01 21.24
N PRO A 41 11.01 -9.23 21.73
CA PRO A 41 9.97 -10.11 22.25
C PRO A 41 9.28 -9.55 23.50
N ALA A 42 9.91 -8.63 24.24
CA ALA A 42 9.27 -7.93 25.35
C ALA A 42 8.29 -6.83 24.87
N ARG A 43 8.44 -6.37 23.62
CA ARG A 43 7.60 -5.32 23.00
C ARG A 43 7.29 -5.73 21.56
N PRO A 44 6.55 -6.82 21.32
CA PRO A 44 6.55 -7.52 20.05
C PRO A 44 6.00 -6.71 18.86
N THR A 45 5.20 -5.67 19.10
CA THR A 45 4.53 -4.87 18.07
C THR A 45 5.23 -3.55 17.71
N VAL A 46 6.25 -3.11 18.47
CA VAL A 46 6.83 -1.75 18.26
C VAL A 46 7.54 -1.62 16.92
N ALA A 47 8.10 -2.70 16.40
CA ALA A 47 8.78 -2.73 15.12
C ALA A 47 7.83 -2.94 13.92
N ASP A 48 6.57 -3.35 14.15
CA ASP A 48 5.63 -3.70 13.07
C ASP A 48 5.47 -2.60 12.01
N PRO A 49 5.35 -1.29 12.37
CA PRO A 49 5.31 -0.22 11.37
C PRO A 49 6.54 -0.18 10.45
N TYR A 50 7.74 -0.41 10.99
CA TYR A 50 8.97 -0.48 10.22
C TYR A 50 8.98 -1.71 9.30
N LEU A 51 8.56 -2.87 9.82
CA LEU A 51 8.53 -4.14 9.10
C LEU A 51 7.55 -4.10 7.92
N LEU A 52 6.36 -3.55 8.14
CA LEU A 52 5.35 -3.32 7.11
C LEU A 52 5.88 -2.38 6.01
N ALA A 53 6.48 -1.25 6.40
CA ALA A 53 7.01 -0.27 5.46
C ALA A 53 8.23 -0.81 4.68
N THR A 54 9.17 -1.50 5.35
CA THR A 54 10.38 -2.02 4.72
C THR A 54 10.03 -3.14 3.73
N THR A 55 9.07 -4.00 4.07
CA THR A 55 8.63 -5.09 3.20
C THR A 55 7.90 -4.54 1.97
N GLN A 56 6.96 -3.61 2.17
CA GLN A 56 6.27 -2.94 1.06
C GLN A 56 7.24 -2.23 0.10
N ASN A 57 8.19 -1.45 0.64
CA ASN A 57 9.17 -0.73 -0.18
C ASN A 57 10.10 -1.68 -0.95
N SER A 58 10.42 -2.83 -0.36
CA SER A 58 11.24 -3.85 -1.03
C SER A 58 10.44 -4.56 -2.14
N PHE A 59 9.15 -4.85 -1.90
CA PHE A 59 8.27 -5.42 -2.93
C PHE A 59 8.08 -4.45 -4.09
N PHE A 60 7.83 -3.17 -3.80
CA PHE A 60 7.75 -2.13 -4.82
C PHE A 60 9.03 -2.07 -5.66
N ALA A 61 10.20 -2.04 -5.01
CA ALA A 61 11.50 -2.01 -5.68
C ALA A 61 11.68 -3.20 -6.62
N ALA A 62 11.39 -4.41 -6.13
CA ALA A 62 11.49 -5.64 -6.92
C ALA A 62 10.47 -5.69 -8.07
N ALA A 63 9.23 -5.28 -7.83
CA ALA A 63 8.14 -5.32 -8.81
C ALA A 63 8.37 -4.39 -10.00
N PHE A 64 9.01 -3.24 -9.78
CA PHE A 64 9.25 -2.23 -10.82
C PHE A 64 10.72 -2.08 -11.23
N GLY A 65 11.63 -2.89 -10.67
CA GLY A 65 13.05 -2.83 -10.98
C GLY A 65 13.69 -1.49 -10.64
N VAL A 66 13.32 -0.88 -9.50
CA VAL A 66 13.80 0.44 -9.09
C VAL A 66 14.46 0.42 -7.71
N ASP A 67 15.39 1.35 -7.49
CA ASP A 67 16.10 1.43 -6.21
C ASP A 67 15.15 1.80 -5.05
N LYS A 68 15.22 1.00 -3.97
CA LYS A 68 14.48 1.26 -2.74
C LYS A 68 14.74 2.68 -2.19
N LYS A 69 15.97 3.17 -2.31
CA LYS A 69 16.35 4.53 -1.89
C LYS A 69 15.54 5.59 -2.63
N THR A 70 15.31 5.43 -3.93
CA THR A 70 14.53 6.37 -4.74
C THR A 70 13.07 6.44 -4.27
N ILE A 71 12.47 5.29 -3.92
CA ILE A 71 11.11 5.21 -3.37
C ILE A 71 11.03 5.97 -2.04
N VAL A 72 11.95 5.66 -1.11
CA VAL A 72 12.02 6.31 0.19
C VAL A 72 12.19 7.81 0.02
N MET A 73 13.14 8.25 -0.82
CA MET A 73 13.37 9.67 -1.10
C MET A 73 12.13 10.40 -1.62
N LYS A 74 11.38 9.79 -2.54
CA LYS A 74 10.12 10.38 -3.04
C LYS A 74 9.06 10.51 -1.93
N LYS A 75 8.94 9.51 -1.06
CA LYS A 75 8.05 9.59 0.11
C LYS A 75 8.46 10.72 1.07
N GLN A 76 9.75 10.90 1.37
CA GLN A 76 10.21 12.02 2.23
C GLN A 76 9.94 13.39 1.59
N LYS A 77 9.93 13.48 0.26
CA LYS A 77 9.58 14.70 -0.48
C LYS A 77 8.07 14.93 -0.59
N GLY A 78 7.26 14.13 0.10
CA GLY A 78 5.81 14.31 0.19
C GLY A 78 5.00 13.60 -0.89
N THR A 79 5.60 12.77 -1.73
CA THR A 79 4.81 11.91 -2.63
C THR A 79 4.11 10.82 -1.84
N SER A 80 2.79 10.68 -2.00
CA SER A 80 2.02 9.65 -1.30
C SER A 80 2.43 8.24 -1.78
N ALA A 81 2.24 7.24 -0.92
CA ALA A 81 2.52 5.86 -1.30
C ALA A 81 1.57 5.37 -2.41
N ASP A 82 0.32 5.85 -2.40
CA ASP A 82 -0.69 5.50 -3.39
C ASP A 82 -0.32 6.05 -4.77
N ASP A 83 0.10 7.32 -4.84
CA ASP A 83 0.56 7.93 -6.08
C ASP A 83 1.78 7.20 -6.66
N LEU A 84 2.70 6.73 -5.80
CA LEU A 84 3.84 5.95 -6.26
C LEU A 84 3.41 4.63 -6.89
N TRP A 85 2.47 3.89 -6.27
CA TRP A 85 1.97 2.65 -6.85
C TRP A 85 1.35 2.89 -8.23
N ILE A 86 0.49 3.90 -8.32
CA ILE A 86 -0.24 4.20 -9.55
C ILE A 86 0.71 4.68 -10.65
N ALA A 87 1.63 5.60 -10.35
CA ALA A 87 2.57 6.15 -11.32
C ALA A 87 3.48 5.07 -11.92
N TYR A 88 4.09 4.23 -11.07
CA TYR A 88 5.02 3.21 -11.53
C TYR A 88 4.30 2.07 -12.25
N TRP A 89 3.10 1.72 -11.81
CA TRP A 89 2.29 0.72 -12.50
C TRP A 89 1.84 1.22 -13.88
N LEU A 90 1.34 2.45 -13.99
CA LEU A 90 0.98 3.04 -15.27
C LEU A 90 2.20 3.12 -16.19
N GLY A 91 3.34 3.59 -15.69
CA GLY A 91 4.58 3.66 -16.47
C GLY A 91 5.07 2.30 -16.96
N ALA A 92 5.01 1.27 -16.12
CA ALA A 92 5.38 -0.10 -16.50
C ALA A 92 4.46 -0.70 -17.57
N ARG A 93 3.19 -0.25 -17.66
CA ARG A 93 2.20 -0.74 -18.63
C ARG A 93 2.18 0.06 -19.94
N SER A 94 2.49 1.35 -19.88
CA SER A 94 2.39 2.27 -21.01
C SER A 94 3.73 2.71 -21.59
N GLY A 95 4.83 2.48 -20.89
CA GLY A 95 6.16 3.03 -21.21
C GLY A 95 6.35 4.49 -20.80
N ALA A 96 5.34 5.14 -20.19
CA ALA A 96 5.47 6.50 -19.71
C ALA A 96 6.40 6.60 -18.50
N ASP A 97 7.13 7.71 -18.37
CA ASP A 97 7.95 7.96 -17.18
C ASP A 97 7.07 8.20 -15.94
N PRO A 98 7.29 7.48 -14.82
CA PRO A 98 6.54 7.69 -13.57
C PRO A 98 6.68 9.10 -12.99
N GLY A 99 7.81 9.78 -13.22
CA GLY A 99 8.01 11.18 -12.80
C GLY A 99 7.08 12.14 -13.54
N ASN A 100 6.98 12.01 -14.86
CA ASN A 100 6.05 12.78 -15.68
C ASN A 100 4.59 12.52 -15.28
N LEU A 101 4.24 11.25 -15.00
CA LEU A 101 2.92 10.88 -14.50
C LEU A 101 2.57 11.56 -13.17
N LEU A 102 3.50 11.58 -12.21
CA LEU A 102 3.31 12.26 -10.93
C LEU A 102 3.17 13.78 -11.11
N GLN A 103 3.93 14.37 -12.02
CA GLN A 103 3.85 15.80 -12.33
C GLN A 103 2.49 16.15 -12.94
N GLU A 104 2.02 15.36 -13.91
CA GLU A 104 0.68 15.53 -14.48
C GLU A 104 -0.41 15.33 -13.43
N ARG A 105 -0.30 14.33 -12.55
CA ARG A 105 -1.24 14.12 -11.44
C ARG A 105 -1.33 15.34 -10.53
N LYS A 106 -0.20 16.00 -10.25
CA LYS A 106 -0.14 17.23 -9.45
C LYS A 106 -0.82 18.41 -10.14
N VAL A 107 -0.65 18.55 -11.46
CA VAL A 107 -1.26 19.64 -12.25
C VAL A 107 -2.75 19.41 -12.48
N LYS A 108 -3.16 18.18 -12.82
CA LYS A 108 -4.52 17.85 -13.24
C LYS A 108 -5.45 17.47 -12.08
N GLY A 109 -4.91 17.13 -10.92
CA GLY A 109 -5.70 16.78 -9.74
C GLY A 109 -6.38 15.40 -9.79
N SER A 110 -6.18 14.60 -10.84
CA SER A 110 -6.70 13.24 -10.93
C SER A 110 -5.83 12.32 -11.79
N TRP A 111 -5.81 11.02 -11.47
CA TRP A 111 -5.07 10.01 -12.22
C TRP A 111 -5.64 9.79 -13.63
N ARG A 112 -6.97 9.88 -13.78
CA ARG A 112 -7.62 9.78 -15.09
C ARG A 112 -7.11 10.86 -16.05
N LEU A 113 -7.13 12.12 -15.62
CA LEU A 113 -6.66 13.24 -16.45
C LEU A 113 -5.16 13.18 -16.70
N ALA A 114 -4.36 12.73 -15.73
CA ALA A 114 -2.92 12.54 -15.91
C ALA A 114 -2.61 11.46 -16.97
N ALA A 115 -3.33 10.33 -16.93
CA ALA A 115 -3.18 9.27 -17.92
C ALA A 115 -3.61 9.73 -19.34
N THR A 116 -4.73 10.47 -19.44
CA THR A 116 -5.18 11.06 -20.71
C THR A 116 -4.17 12.07 -21.26
N ALA A 117 -3.58 12.93 -20.43
CA ALA A 117 -2.60 13.93 -20.85
C ALA A 117 -1.36 13.31 -21.50
N LEU A 118 -1.00 12.09 -21.10
CA LEU A 118 0.13 11.32 -21.64
C LEU A 118 -0.28 10.29 -22.70
N ASN A 119 -1.52 10.35 -23.20
CA ASN A 119 -2.06 9.45 -24.22
C ASN A 119 -1.91 7.96 -23.87
N ILE A 120 -2.02 7.60 -22.59
CA ILE A 120 -1.94 6.20 -22.16
C ILE A 120 -3.18 5.46 -22.65
N SER A 121 -2.96 4.44 -23.49
CA SER A 121 -4.05 3.62 -24.02
C SER A 121 -4.66 2.75 -22.93
N GLU A 122 -5.98 2.76 -22.84
CA GLU A 122 -6.76 1.94 -21.90
C GLU A 122 -6.53 0.43 -22.12
N LYS A 123 -6.26 0.04 -23.37
CA LYS A 123 -6.04 -1.37 -23.75
C LYS A 123 -4.78 -1.98 -23.10
N SER A 124 -3.81 -1.18 -22.67
CA SER A 124 -2.57 -1.67 -22.07
C SER A 124 -2.64 -1.89 -20.55
N LEU A 125 -3.72 -1.44 -19.88
CA LEU A 125 -3.80 -1.37 -18.43
C LEU A 125 -4.40 -2.64 -17.79
N GLY A 126 -5.27 -3.36 -18.50
CA GLY A 126 -6.00 -4.51 -17.95
C GLY A 126 -7.29 -4.09 -17.24
N SER A 127 -8.29 -4.99 -17.21
CA SER A 127 -9.69 -4.60 -17.04
C SER A 127 -10.01 -3.89 -15.73
N ARG A 128 -9.60 -4.42 -14.58
CA ARG A 128 -10.03 -3.88 -13.26
C ARG A 128 -9.48 -2.49 -12.95
N VAL A 129 -8.19 -2.28 -13.19
CA VAL A 129 -7.54 -0.98 -12.92
C VAL A 129 -7.99 0.06 -13.94
N ASP A 130 -8.18 -0.34 -15.20
CA ASP A 130 -8.72 0.53 -16.26
C ASP A 130 -10.14 1.01 -15.92
N GLU A 131 -11.03 0.11 -15.51
CA GLU A 131 -12.40 0.46 -15.09
C GLU A 131 -12.39 1.47 -13.92
N ALA A 132 -11.54 1.26 -12.91
CA ALA A 132 -11.45 2.19 -11.79
C ALA A 132 -10.85 3.55 -12.17
N LEU A 133 -9.85 3.55 -13.06
CA LEU A 133 -9.27 4.78 -13.59
C LEU A 133 -10.32 5.59 -14.37
N LYS A 134 -11.10 4.92 -15.23
CA LYS A 134 -12.22 5.51 -15.99
C LYS A 134 -13.30 6.08 -15.09
N ALA A 135 -13.66 5.34 -14.05
CA ALA A 135 -14.62 5.76 -13.05
C ALA A 135 -14.11 6.89 -12.14
N ASN A 136 -12.87 7.37 -12.35
CA ASN A 136 -12.22 8.39 -11.53
C ASN A 136 -12.25 8.01 -10.04
N ALA A 137 -11.94 6.74 -9.76
CA ALA A 137 -11.91 6.22 -8.40
C ALA A 137 -10.91 6.99 -7.51
N PRO A 138 -11.16 7.05 -6.19
CA PRO A 138 -10.19 7.63 -5.25
C PRO A 138 -8.82 6.95 -5.33
N ASP A 139 -7.75 7.71 -5.08
CA ASP A 139 -6.37 7.25 -5.20
C ASP A 139 -6.10 5.99 -4.36
N GLU A 140 -6.62 5.91 -3.14
CA GLU A 140 -6.50 4.72 -2.28
C GLU A 140 -7.09 3.48 -2.96
N ARG A 141 -8.28 3.59 -3.56
CA ARG A 141 -8.94 2.48 -4.25
C ARG A 141 -8.14 2.05 -5.47
N LEU A 142 -7.62 3.01 -6.24
CA LEU A 142 -6.81 2.72 -7.41
C LEU A 142 -5.48 2.05 -7.03
N ALA A 143 -4.80 2.55 -6.00
CA ALA A 143 -3.57 1.95 -5.48
C ALA A 143 -3.80 0.54 -4.91
N ARG A 144 -4.93 0.29 -4.24
CA ARG A 144 -5.29 -1.07 -3.79
C ARG A 144 -5.44 -2.03 -4.97
N MET A 145 -6.12 -1.63 -6.05
CA MET A 145 -6.26 -2.47 -7.24
C MET A 145 -4.92 -2.71 -7.96
N VAL A 146 -4.05 -1.70 -8.00
CA VAL A 146 -2.68 -1.87 -8.51
C VAL A 146 -1.90 -2.89 -7.67
N VAL A 147 -1.95 -2.78 -6.35
CA VAL A 147 -1.27 -3.74 -5.47
C VAL A 147 -1.87 -5.15 -5.63
N ASP A 148 -3.19 -5.26 -5.78
CA ASP A 148 -3.84 -6.55 -6.02
C ASP A 148 -3.39 -7.18 -7.35
N ASP A 149 -3.34 -6.39 -8.45
CA ASP A 149 -2.80 -6.85 -9.74
C ASP A 149 -1.37 -7.37 -9.60
N LEU A 150 -0.51 -6.66 -8.87
CA LEU A 150 0.88 -7.05 -8.66
C LEU A 150 1.00 -8.33 -7.80
N LEU A 151 0.24 -8.42 -6.71
CA LEU A 151 0.27 -9.59 -5.82
C LEU A 151 -0.20 -10.86 -6.55
N LEU A 152 -1.26 -10.76 -7.38
CA LEU A 152 -1.72 -11.86 -8.22
C LEU A 152 -0.70 -12.21 -9.31
N ARG A 153 -0.16 -11.19 -9.99
CA ARG A 153 0.86 -11.36 -11.04
C ARG A 153 2.10 -12.07 -10.53
N PHE A 154 2.57 -11.71 -9.34
CA PHE A 154 3.73 -12.33 -8.69
C PHE A 154 3.40 -13.56 -7.85
N ARG A 155 2.13 -14.03 -7.87
CA ARG A 155 1.66 -15.24 -7.21
C ARG A 155 1.90 -15.26 -5.70
N PHE A 156 1.74 -14.10 -5.05
CA PHE A 156 1.68 -14.05 -3.58
C PHE A 156 0.38 -14.70 -3.07
N TYR A 157 -0.67 -14.64 -3.89
CA TYR A 157 -2.01 -15.16 -3.59
C TYR A 157 -2.67 -15.67 -4.87
N ASP A 158 -3.69 -16.51 -4.70
CA ASP A 158 -4.74 -16.64 -5.70
C ASP A 158 -5.84 -15.58 -5.50
N GLU A 159 -6.75 -15.49 -6.47
CA GLU A 159 -7.80 -14.47 -6.46
C GLU A 159 -8.80 -14.63 -5.28
N PRO A 160 -9.32 -15.83 -4.98
CA PRO A 160 -10.21 -16.04 -3.82
C PRO A 160 -9.56 -15.66 -2.49
N GLU A 161 -8.30 -16.05 -2.26
CA GLU A 161 -7.59 -15.77 -1.01
C GLU A 161 -7.33 -14.27 -0.83
N LEU A 162 -6.87 -13.59 -1.89
CA LEU A 162 -6.67 -12.15 -1.86
C LEU A 162 -7.98 -11.39 -1.59
N ALA A 163 -9.06 -11.78 -2.26
CA ALA A 163 -10.39 -11.18 -2.03
C ALA A 163 -10.86 -11.39 -0.58
N ALA A 164 -10.62 -12.57 0.00
CA ALA A 164 -10.96 -12.86 1.38
C ALA A 164 -10.17 -11.98 2.37
N LEU A 165 -8.86 -11.82 2.17
CA LEU A 165 -8.01 -10.94 3.00
C LEU A 165 -8.45 -9.47 2.90
N ARG A 166 -8.77 -9.00 1.69
CA ARG A 166 -9.30 -7.64 1.47
C ARG A 166 -10.62 -7.43 2.21
N LYS A 167 -11.54 -8.41 2.14
CA LYS A 167 -12.81 -8.39 2.89
C LYS A 167 -12.60 -8.40 4.41
N ALA A 168 -11.53 -9.03 4.88
CA ALA A 168 -11.14 -9.03 6.29
C ALA A 168 -10.49 -7.70 6.74
N GLY A 169 -10.26 -6.75 5.82
CA GLY A 169 -9.70 -5.44 6.12
C GLY A 169 -8.19 -5.31 5.88
N ALA A 170 -7.56 -6.27 5.20
CA ALA A 170 -6.11 -6.24 4.99
C ALA A 170 -5.69 -5.06 4.09
N GLY A 171 -4.79 -4.23 4.62
CA GLY A 171 -4.15 -3.14 3.89
C GLY A 171 -3.04 -3.63 2.95
N ASN A 172 -2.55 -2.73 2.08
CA ASN A 172 -1.50 -3.06 1.11
C ASN A 172 -0.25 -3.63 1.77
N GLN A 173 0.21 -3.03 2.87
CA GLN A 173 1.41 -3.46 3.57
C GLN A 173 1.28 -4.82 4.22
N GLU A 174 0.12 -5.07 4.84
CA GLU A 174 -0.19 -6.32 5.52
C GLU A 174 -0.24 -7.45 4.51
N LEU A 175 -0.87 -7.23 3.35
CA LEU A 175 -0.90 -8.21 2.26
C LEU A 175 0.49 -8.54 1.72
N VAL A 176 1.38 -7.56 1.56
CA VAL A 176 2.74 -7.88 1.09
C VAL A 176 3.47 -8.71 2.14
N LEU A 177 3.40 -8.34 3.42
CA LEU A 177 4.12 -9.01 4.50
C LEU A 177 3.56 -10.40 4.82
N SER A 178 2.23 -10.56 4.89
CA SER A 178 1.63 -11.89 5.11
C SER A 178 1.94 -12.84 3.95
N GLY A 179 2.03 -12.34 2.72
CA GLY A 179 2.34 -13.16 1.55
C GLY A 179 3.79 -13.60 1.54
N LEU A 180 4.71 -12.71 1.93
CA LEU A 180 6.12 -13.07 2.15
C LEU A 180 6.26 -14.19 3.20
N ILE A 181 5.63 -14.02 4.37
CA ILE A 181 5.72 -15.00 5.45
C ILE A 181 5.08 -16.32 5.04
N ALA A 182 3.88 -16.29 4.45
CA ALA A 182 3.18 -17.48 3.97
C ALA A 182 3.98 -18.24 2.91
N ALA A 183 4.66 -17.54 1.99
CA ALA A 183 5.52 -18.18 1.00
C ALA A 183 6.70 -18.92 1.65
N LYS A 184 7.25 -18.37 2.74
CA LYS A 184 8.38 -18.96 3.48
C LYS A 184 7.95 -20.13 4.37
N THR A 185 6.81 -20.00 5.06
CA THR A 185 6.38 -20.96 6.10
C THR A 185 5.33 -21.95 5.63
N HIS A 186 4.76 -21.75 4.44
CA HIS A 186 3.60 -22.48 3.92
C HIS A 186 2.34 -22.40 4.81
N GLN A 187 2.28 -21.41 5.70
CA GLN A 187 1.11 -21.15 6.53
C GLN A 187 0.05 -20.36 5.76
N SER A 188 -1.22 -20.48 6.15
CA SER A 188 -2.31 -19.70 5.56
C SER A 188 -2.14 -18.20 5.85
N PRO A 189 -2.02 -17.34 4.82
CA PRO A 189 -1.99 -15.89 5.00
C PRO A 189 -3.18 -15.33 5.77
N MET A 190 -4.38 -15.89 5.58
CA MET A 190 -5.58 -15.49 6.32
C MET A 190 -5.44 -15.75 7.81
N GLN A 191 -4.84 -16.88 8.19
CA GLN A 191 -4.59 -17.19 9.60
C GLN A 191 -3.58 -16.22 10.20
N LEU A 192 -2.44 -16.00 9.51
CA LEU A 192 -1.41 -15.04 9.92
C LEU A 192 -2.00 -13.64 10.17
N TYR A 193 -2.78 -13.14 9.20
CA TYR A 193 -3.44 -11.85 9.29
C TYR A 193 -4.39 -11.76 10.49
N ARG A 194 -5.25 -12.78 10.68
CA ARG A 194 -6.20 -12.82 11.79
C ARG A 194 -5.51 -12.86 13.15
N ASP A 195 -4.42 -13.59 13.28
CA ASP A 195 -3.68 -13.71 14.54
C ASP A 195 -3.06 -12.38 14.94
N VAL A 196 -2.51 -11.63 13.98
CA VAL A 196 -2.03 -10.26 14.23
C VAL A 196 -3.19 -9.33 14.59
N LYS A 197 -4.30 -9.37 13.84
CA LYS A 197 -5.47 -8.52 14.14
C LYS A 197 -6.12 -8.80 15.48
N LYS A 198 -6.03 -10.03 15.98
CA LYS A 198 -6.51 -10.41 17.31
C LYS A 198 -5.47 -10.20 18.42
N ALA A 199 -4.33 -9.59 18.10
CA ALA A 199 -3.20 -9.42 19.01
C ALA A 199 -2.69 -10.74 19.64
N ALA A 200 -2.92 -11.88 18.97
CA ALA A 200 -2.39 -13.18 19.39
C ALA A 200 -0.90 -13.31 19.04
N THR A 201 -0.43 -12.52 18.07
CA THR A 201 0.98 -12.41 17.64
C THR A 201 1.24 -11.01 17.07
N SER A 202 2.48 -10.75 16.66
CA SER A 202 2.87 -9.55 15.91
C SER A 202 3.53 -9.90 14.59
N TRP A 203 3.69 -8.91 13.70
CA TRP A 203 4.42 -9.15 12.46
C TRP A 203 5.89 -9.50 12.72
N GLY A 204 6.52 -8.84 13.69
CA GLY A 204 7.89 -9.17 14.11
C GLY A 204 8.04 -10.60 14.64
N ALA A 205 7.09 -11.08 15.44
CA ALA A 205 7.10 -12.44 15.95
C ALA A 205 6.95 -13.48 14.82
N LEU A 206 6.07 -13.21 13.84
CA LEU A 206 5.89 -14.08 12.69
C LEU A 206 7.13 -14.13 11.78
N LEU A 207 7.82 -13.00 11.57
CA LEU A 207 9.09 -12.98 10.83
C LEU A 207 10.19 -13.77 11.55
N GLN A 208 10.29 -13.63 12.87
CA GLN A 208 11.24 -14.41 13.68
C GLN A 208 10.96 -15.92 13.57
N GLN A 209 9.69 -16.33 13.63
CA GLN A 209 9.27 -17.73 13.44
C GLN A 209 9.58 -18.25 12.04
N ALA A 210 9.41 -17.39 11.02
CA ALA A 210 9.77 -17.68 9.64
C ALA A 210 11.29 -17.68 9.38
N LYS A 211 12.10 -17.34 10.40
CA LYS A 211 13.56 -17.17 10.31
C LYS A 211 13.95 -16.18 9.22
N ILE A 212 13.23 -15.06 9.15
CA ILE A 212 13.55 -13.95 8.25
C ILE A 212 14.02 -12.80 9.13
N ASP A 213 15.33 -12.51 9.06
CA ASP A 213 15.86 -11.34 9.75
C ASP A 213 15.51 -10.06 9.00
N ASN A 214 15.43 -8.94 9.72
CA ASN A 214 15.01 -7.66 9.14
C ASN A 214 15.90 -7.18 7.98
N SER A 215 17.19 -7.52 8.03
CA SER A 215 18.16 -7.24 6.96
C SER A 215 17.94 -8.08 5.71
N GLU A 216 17.27 -9.23 5.84
CA GLU A 216 17.05 -10.20 4.76
C GLU A 216 15.71 -10.01 4.05
N ILE A 217 14.78 -9.25 4.64
CA ILE A 217 13.49 -8.92 4.02
C ILE A 217 13.64 -8.48 2.55
N PRO A 218 14.57 -7.58 2.17
CA PRO A 218 14.71 -7.17 0.78
C PRO A 218 15.09 -8.31 -0.17
N SER A 219 16.02 -9.18 0.24
CA SER A 219 16.46 -10.32 -0.57
C SER A 219 15.38 -11.39 -0.68
N GLU A 220 14.67 -11.69 0.40
CA GLU A 220 13.57 -12.68 0.41
C GLU A 220 12.42 -12.23 -0.50
N VAL A 221 12.03 -10.96 -0.43
CA VAL A 221 11.00 -10.39 -1.32
C VAL A 221 11.44 -10.42 -2.79
N THR A 222 12.71 -10.07 -3.05
CA THR A 222 13.25 -10.09 -4.42
C THR A 222 13.27 -11.51 -4.98
N ALA A 223 13.68 -12.50 -4.19
CA ALA A 223 13.69 -13.90 -4.58
C ALA A 223 12.27 -14.38 -4.95
N LEU A 224 11.27 -14.02 -4.15
CA LEU A 224 9.87 -14.38 -4.40
C LEU A 224 9.33 -13.78 -5.71
N VAL A 225 9.63 -12.49 -5.97
CA VAL A 225 9.26 -11.83 -7.24
C VAL A 225 9.95 -12.47 -8.44
N MET A 226 11.24 -12.82 -8.32
CA MET A 226 12.04 -13.39 -9.41
C MET A 226 11.67 -14.84 -9.73
N ALA A 227 11.34 -15.66 -8.71
CA ALA A 227 10.90 -17.04 -8.89
C ALA A 227 9.68 -17.13 -9.83
N THR A 228 8.76 -16.15 -9.73
CA THR A 228 7.57 -16.08 -10.58
C THR A 228 7.90 -15.67 -12.02
N ASN A 229 8.86 -14.77 -12.21
CA ASN A 229 9.31 -14.35 -13.55
C ASN A 229 10.06 -15.49 -14.29
N GLY A 230 10.93 -16.23 -13.60
CA GLY A 230 11.67 -17.35 -14.18
C GLY A 230 10.79 -18.52 -14.64
N SER A 231 9.60 -18.69 -14.04
CA SER A 231 8.60 -19.68 -14.47
C SER A 231 7.92 -19.30 -15.79
N ARG A 232 7.89 -18.00 -16.14
CA ARG A 232 7.23 -17.49 -17.35
C ARG A 232 8.14 -17.60 -18.58
N ALA A 233 9.43 -17.32 -18.43
CA ALA A 233 10.43 -17.45 -19.50
C ALA A 233 10.68 -18.89 -19.98
N LYS A 234 10.21 -19.90 -19.24
CA LYS A 234 10.27 -21.33 -19.65
C LYS A 234 8.99 -21.83 -20.34
N LYS A 235 7.96 -20.98 -20.47
CA LYS A 235 6.65 -21.34 -21.06
C LYS A 235 6.34 -20.60 -22.37
N GLU A 236 7.27 -19.77 -22.84
CA GLU A 236 7.28 -19.14 -24.16
C GLU A 236 8.35 -19.83 -25.02
#